data_AF-A0A0B3S1L9-F1
#
_entry.id   AF-A0A0B3S1L9-F1
#
_cell.length_a   1.000
_cell.length_b   1.000
_cell.length_c   1.000
_cell.angle_alpha   90.00
_cell.angle_beta   90.00
_cell.angle_gamma   90.00
#
_symmetry.space_group_name_H-M   'P 1'
#
loop_
_entity.id
_entity.type
_entity.pdbx_description
1 polymer ?
#
loop_
_entity_poly.entity_id
_entity_poly.type
_entity_poly.pdbx_seq_one_letter_code
_entity_poly.pdbx_strand_id
1 'polypeptide(L)'
;MLSGQIVDGDTNRLRAILPPGQNAFDRALIHTRLCLDSPGGSFPEGLDLATYLGETGISTHVAAQDSCLSTCALAFLGGTQFWAEDGLPSNRSRSMHVTATLGYTRRN
;
A
#
# COMPACT_ATOMS: atom_id res chain seq x y z
N MET A 1 -6.48 6.41 2.87
CA MET A 1 -6.92 5.11 3.42
C MET A 1 -7.57 4.33 2.28
N LEU A 2 -7.33 3.03 2.21
CA LEU A 2 -8.01 2.10 1.30
C LEU A 2 -8.87 1.18 2.15
N SER A 3 -10.18 1.23 1.96
CA SER A 3 -11.15 0.47 2.75
C SER A 3 -12.21 -0.19 1.88
N GLY A 4 -12.74 -1.33 2.34
CA GLY A 4 -13.75 -2.09 1.61
C GLY A 4 -13.17 -2.97 0.51
N GLN A 5 -14.01 -3.49 -0.38
CA GLN A 5 -13.59 -4.44 -1.41
C GLN A 5 -12.67 -3.78 -2.45
N ILE A 6 -11.55 -4.42 -2.77
CA ILE A 6 -10.65 -3.99 -3.86
C ILE A 6 -11.28 -4.37 -5.20
N VAL A 7 -11.55 -3.38 -6.03
CA VAL A 7 -12.18 -3.55 -7.34
C VAL A 7 -11.39 -2.86 -8.43
N ASP A 8 -11.60 -3.30 -9.67
CA ASP A 8 -10.85 -2.81 -10.82
C ASP A 8 -10.86 -1.27 -10.89
N GLY A 9 -9.67 -0.69 -11.04
CA GLY A 9 -9.44 0.75 -11.10
C GLY A 9 -9.11 1.43 -9.78
N ASP A 10 -9.10 0.73 -8.64
CA ASP A 10 -8.69 1.32 -7.35
C ASP A 10 -7.26 1.85 -7.34
N THR A 11 -6.33 1.22 -8.06
CA THR A 11 -4.95 1.69 -8.26
C THR A 11 -4.95 3.02 -9.00
N ASN A 12 -5.84 3.19 -10.00
CA ASN A 12 -5.96 4.45 -10.72
C ASN A 12 -6.57 5.54 -9.82
N ARG A 13 -7.55 5.20 -8.97
CA ARG A 13 -8.10 6.12 -7.97
C ARG A 13 -7.02 6.56 -6.98
N LEU A 14 -6.22 5.61 -6.47
CA LEU A 14 -5.10 5.89 -5.58
C LEU A 14 -4.07 6.82 -6.26
N ARG A 15 -3.75 6.58 -7.52
CA ARG A 15 -2.84 7.44 -8.30
C ARG A 15 -3.39 8.87 -8.46
N ALA A 16 -4.70 9.01 -8.62
CA ALA A 16 -5.33 10.32 -8.84
C ALA A 16 -5.42 11.18 -7.57
N ILE A 17 -5.44 10.59 -6.38
CA ILE A 17 -5.53 11.32 -5.10
C ILE A 17 -4.16 11.72 -4.55
N LEU A 18 -3.08 11.12 -5.03
CA LEU A 18 -1.73 11.50 -4.61
C LEU A 18 -1.33 12.81 -5.31
N PRO A 19 -0.60 13.70 -4.61
CA PRO A 19 -0.23 14.99 -5.19
C PRO A 19 0.51 14.78 -6.53
N PRO A 20 -0.01 15.33 -7.64
CA PRO A 20 0.63 15.19 -8.93
C PRO A 20 2.01 15.87 -8.91
N GLY A 21 2.95 15.33 -9.68
CA GLY A 21 4.25 15.97 -9.89
C GLY A 21 5.31 15.67 -8.83
N GLN A 22 5.04 14.80 -7.84
CA GLN A 22 6.10 14.34 -6.94
C GLN A 22 7.05 13.38 -7.66
N ASN A 23 8.31 13.77 -7.75
CA ASN A 23 9.38 12.89 -8.19
C ASN A 23 9.83 11.95 -7.04
N ALA A 24 10.80 11.07 -7.30
CA ALA A 24 11.29 10.13 -6.29
C ALA A 24 11.92 10.82 -5.07
N PHE A 25 12.56 11.98 -5.27
CA PHE A 25 13.15 12.77 -4.19
C PHE A 25 12.06 13.43 -3.32
N ASP A 26 11.01 13.98 -3.91
CA ASP A 26 9.87 14.55 -3.16
C ASP A 26 9.21 13.50 -2.27
N ARG A 27 9.05 12.28 -2.80
CA ARG A 27 8.50 11.13 -2.06
C ARG A 27 9.42 10.63 -0.94
N ALA A 28 10.73 10.79 -1.12
CA ALA A 28 11.73 10.47 -0.12
C ALA A 28 11.75 11.50 1.03
N LEU A 29 11.28 12.72 0.79
CA LEU A 29 11.08 13.74 1.83
C LEU A 29 9.70 13.67 2.48
N ILE A 30 8.67 13.35 1.69
CA ILE A 30 7.27 13.32 2.11
C ILE A 30 6.85 11.85 2.23
N HIS A 31 7.15 11.26 3.38
CA HIS A 31 6.82 9.87 3.69
C HIS A 31 5.30 9.65 3.74
N THR A 32 4.76 9.17 2.62
CA THR A 32 3.33 8.86 2.50
C THR A 32 3.04 7.47 3.05
N ARG A 33 1.93 7.33 3.77
CA ARG A 33 1.45 6.06 4.34
C ARG A 33 0.02 5.79 3.93
N LEU A 34 -0.23 4.60 3.39
CA LEU A 34 -1.56 4.09 3.09
C LEU A 34 -2.02 3.16 4.22
N CYS A 35 -3.05 3.60 4.96
CA CYS A 35 -3.78 2.71 5.87
C CYS A 35 -4.72 1.78 5.09
N LEU A 36 -4.77 0.50 5.47
CA LEU A 36 -5.48 -0.58 4.78
C LEU A 36 -6.51 -1.23 5.73
N ASP A 37 -7.77 -1.29 5.29
CA ASP A 37 -8.85 -2.06 5.94
C ASP A 37 -9.76 -2.69 4.89
N SER A 38 -9.40 -3.87 4.39
CA SER A 38 -10.07 -4.49 3.25
C SER A 38 -10.15 -6.01 3.37
N PRO A 39 -11.30 -6.61 3.01
CA PRO A 39 -11.43 -8.06 2.87
C PRO A 39 -10.72 -8.62 1.62
N GLY A 40 -10.08 -7.78 0.81
CA GLY A 40 -9.53 -8.11 -0.50
C GLY A 40 -10.54 -7.89 -1.63
N GLY A 41 -10.38 -8.63 -2.73
CA GLY A 41 -11.21 -8.50 -3.93
C GLY A 41 -10.46 -8.96 -5.19
N SER A 42 -10.40 -8.11 -6.20
CA SER A 42 -9.74 -8.40 -7.48
C SER A 42 -8.25 -8.71 -7.29
N PHE A 43 -7.81 -9.88 -7.79
CA PHE A 43 -6.41 -10.31 -7.68
C PHE A 43 -5.47 -9.50 -8.57
N PRO A 44 -5.77 -9.28 -9.87
CA PRO A 44 -4.97 -8.39 -10.70
C PRO A 44 -4.83 -7.00 -10.07
N GLU A 45 -5.94 -6.43 -9.61
CA GLU A 45 -5.92 -5.10 -8.98
C GLU A 45 -5.09 -5.07 -7.68
N GLY A 46 -5.16 -6.12 -6.86
CA GLY A 46 -4.32 -6.24 -5.66
C GLY A 46 -2.82 -6.32 -5.98
N LEU A 47 -2.45 -6.94 -7.11
CA LEU A 47 -1.07 -6.99 -7.59
C LEU A 47 -0.61 -5.63 -8.16
N ASP A 48 -1.50 -4.94 -8.88
CA ASP A 48 -1.24 -3.60 -9.40
C ASP A 48 -1.05 -2.60 -8.25
N LEU A 49 -1.87 -2.68 -7.20
CA LEU A 49 -1.67 -1.92 -5.97
C LEU A 49 -0.30 -2.21 -5.34
N ALA A 50 0.05 -3.49 -5.17
CA ALA A 50 1.34 -3.86 -4.57
C ALA A 50 2.54 -3.31 -5.35
N THR A 51 2.49 -3.42 -6.68
CA THR A 51 3.52 -2.90 -7.59
C THR A 51 3.61 -1.39 -7.50
N TYR A 52 2.47 -0.70 -7.61
CA TYR A 52 2.39 0.74 -7.55
C TYR A 52 2.96 1.30 -6.23
N LEU A 53 2.58 0.73 -5.09
CA LEU A 53 3.08 1.15 -3.78
C LEU A 53 4.61 0.99 -3.67
N GLY A 54 5.15 -0.10 -4.23
CA GLY A 54 6.59 -0.36 -4.27
C GLY A 54 7.35 0.65 -5.11
N GLU A 55 6.87 0.93 -6.32
CA GLU A 55 7.48 1.86 -7.27
C GLU A 55 7.34 3.33 -6.86
N THR A 56 6.37 3.63 -5.99
CA THR A 56 6.08 5.01 -5.57
C THR A 56 6.52 5.34 -4.15
N GLY A 57 7.14 4.40 -3.44
CA GLY A 57 7.68 4.67 -2.10
C GLY A 57 6.58 4.99 -1.08
N ILE A 58 5.42 4.34 -1.20
CA ILE A 58 4.30 4.52 -0.28
C ILE A 58 4.31 3.39 0.75
N SER A 59 4.43 3.75 2.02
CA SER A 59 4.41 2.79 3.12
C SER A 59 2.99 2.27 3.38
N THR A 60 2.87 1.07 3.94
CA THR A 60 1.57 0.49 4.29
C THR A 60 1.41 0.35 5.80
N HIS A 61 0.16 0.49 6.26
CA HIS A 61 -0.21 0.29 7.65
C HIS A 61 -1.58 -0.39 7.79
N VAL A 62 -1.71 -1.32 8.74
CA VAL A 62 -3.01 -1.83 9.18
C VAL A 62 -3.24 -1.34 10.61
N ALA A 63 -4.27 -0.52 10.82
CA ALA A 63 -4.50 0.14 12.11
C ALA A 63 -5.10 -0.83 13.15
N ALA A 64 -5.28 -0.35 14.37
CA ALA A 64 -5.86 -1.15 15.45
C ALA A 64 -7.26 -1.65 15.08
N GLN A 65 -7.50 -2.96 15.23
CA GLN A 65 -8.76 -3.64 14.91
C GLN A 65 -9.12 -3.72 13.42
N ASP A 66 -8.36 -3.08 12.53
CA ASP A 66 -8.56 -3.20 11.08
C ASP A 66 -8.09 -4.57 10.57
N SER A 67 -8.59 -4.93 9.39
CA SER A 67 -8.24 -6.19 8.75
C SER A 67 -7.79 -5.98 7.31
N CYS A 68 -6.72 -6.66 6.91
CA CYS A 68 -6.24 -6.66 5.53
C CYS A 68 -6.10 -8.11 5.07
N LEU A 69 -7.13 -8.58 4.37
CA LEU A 69 -7.31 -9.98 4.02
C LEU A 69 -7.19 -10.21 2.52
N SER A 70 -6.82 -11.43 2.14
CA SER A 70 -6.70 -11.89 0.76
C SER A 70 -5.83 -10.96 -0.10
N THR A 71 -6.36 -10.35 -1.16
CA THR A 71 -5.61 -9.47 -2.06
C THR A 71 -5.18 -8.15 -1.40
N CYS A 72 -5.86 -7.71 -0.32
CA CYS A 72 -5.36 -6.58 0.47
C CYS A 72 -3.97 -6.91 1.06
N ALA A 73 -3.77 -8.13 1.53
CA ALA A 73 -2.49 -8.53 2.10
C ALA A 73 -1.35 -8.50 1.06
N LEU A 74 -1.66 -8.66 -0.23
CA LEU A 74 -0.72 -8.43 -1.32
C LEU A 74 -0.35 -6.95 -1.43
N ALA A 75 -1.34 -6.06 -1.43
CA ALA A 75 -1.10 -4.61 -1.42
C ALA A 75 -0.28 -4.18 -0.20
N PHE A 76 -0.56 -4.74 0.99
CA PHE A 76 0.25 -4.55 2.20
C PHE A 76 1.73 -4.86 1.97
N LEU A 77 2.05 -5.95 1.27
CA LEU A 77 3.44 -6.32 0.96
C LEU A 77 4.15 -5.33 0.04
N GLY A 78 3.42 -4.55 -0.77
CA GLY A 78 3.98 -3.50 -1.63
C GLY A 78 4.57 -2.32 -0.87
N GLY A 79 4.22 -2.15 0.41
CA GLY A 79 4.66 -1.02 1.23
C GLY A 79 6.17 -0.79 1.22
N THR A 80 6.56 0.38 0.74
CA THR A 80 7.95 0.79 0.52
C THR A 80 8.12 2.25 0.93
N GLN A 81 9.32 2.65 1.33
CA GLN A 81 9.64 4.04 1.64
C GLN A 81 10.99 4.37 1.02
N PHE A 82 11.07 5.53 0.37
CA PHE A 82 12.31 6.09 -0.12
C PHE A 82 12.94 6.98 0.94
N TRP A 83 14.26 7.10 0.91
CA TRP A 83 15.04 7.96 1.79
C TRP A 83 15.82 8.99 0.99
N ALA A 84 15.84 10.23 1.47
CA ALA A 84 16.52 11.34 0.81
C ALA A 84 18.04 11.29 1.07
N GLU A 85 18.65 10.18 0.65
CA GLU A 85 20.08 9.90 0.72
C GLU A 85 20.63 9.69 -0.70
N ASP A 86 21.96 9.59 -0.83
CA ASP A 86 22.59 9.36 -2.14
C ASP A 86 22.08 8.07 -2.78
N GLY A 87 21.68 8.15 -4.04
CA GLY A 87 21.05 7.04 -4.77
C GLY A 87 19.59 6.72 -4.40
N LEU A 88 18.93 7.52 -3.55
CA LEU A 88 17.52 7.34 -3.14
C LEU A 88 17.18 5.91 -2.71
N PRO A 89 17.85 5.37 -1.67
CA PRO A 89 17.64 3.99 -1.26
C PRO A 89 16.19 3.76 -0.84
N SER A 90 15.68 2.56 -1.14
CA SER A 90 14.34 2.14 -0.78
C SER A 90 14.37 1.05 0.28
N ASN A 91 13.46 1.15 1.25
CA ASN A 91 13.29 0.16 2.30
C ASN A 91 11.85 -0.35 2.32
N ARG A 92 11.68 -1.64 2.64
CA ARG A 92 10.34 -2.20 2.85
C ARG A 92 9.74 -1.55 4.11
N SER A 93 8.65 -0.79 3.93
CA SER A 93 8.00 -0.02 5.00
C SER A 93 6.55 -0.48 5.15
N ARG A 94 6.37 -1.43 6.06
CA ARG A 94 5.14 -2.19 6.29
C ARG A 94 4.96 -2.36 7.78
N SER A 95 3.81 -1.96 8.31
CA SER A 95 3.56 -1.96 9.76
C SER A 95 2.13 -2.34 10.06
N MET A 96 1.88 -2.91 11.23
CA MET A 96 0.52 -3.19 11.68
C MET A 96 0.45 -3.00 13.19
N HIS A 97 -0.72 -2.58 13.66
CA HIS A 97 -1.01 -2.59 15.09
C HIS A 97 -1.06 -4.04 15.61
N VAL A 98 -0.74 -4.26 16.89
CA VAL A 98 -0.73 -5.62 17.49
C VAL A 98 -2.11 -6.30 17.47
N THR A 99 -3.18 -5.52 17.39
CA THR A 99 -4.57 -6.01 17.31
C THR A 99 -5.13 -6.03 15.89
N ALA A 100 -4.33 -5.68 14.88
CA ALA A 100 -4.73 -5.77 13.49
C ALA A 100 -4.73 -7.23 13.01
N THR A 101 -5.51 -7.52 11.96
CA THR A 101 -5.48 -8.83 11.30
C THR A 101 -4.92 -8.72 9.88
N LEU A 102 -3.93 -9.54 9.55
CA LEU A 102 -3.36 -9.64 8.20
C LEU A 102 -3.43 -11.10 7.74
N GLY A 103 -4.01 -11.38 6.57
CA GLY A 103 -4.21 -12.77 6.10
C GLY A 103 -4.14 -12.93 4.58
N TYR A 104 -3.40 -13.94 4.10
CA TYR A 104 -3.08 -14.16 2.67
C TYR A 104 -3.97 -15.21 1.99
N THR A 105 -5.16 -15.52 2.52
CA THR A 105 -5.99 -16.61 2.04
C THR A 105 -6.56 -16.34 0.64
N ARG A 106 -6.60 -17.37 -0.23
CA ARG A 106 -7.55 -17.37 -1.34
C ARG A 106 -8.92 -17.72 -0.77
N ARG A 107 -9.94 -16.91 -1.04
CA ARG A 107 -11.31 -17.38 -0.86
C ARG A 107 -11.52 -18.47 -1.93
N ASN A 108 -11.59 -19.72 -1.50
CA ASN A 108 -12.16 -20.80 -2.32
C ASN A 108 -13.66 -20.57 -2.48
#